data_AF-A0A7S0AAQ0-F1
#
_entry.id   AF-A0A7S0AAQ0-F1
#
_cell.length_a   1.000
_cell.length_b   1.000
_cell.length_c   1.000
_cell.angle_alpha   90.00
_cell.angle_beta   90.00
_cell.angle_gamma   90.00
#
_symmetry.space_group_name_H-M   'P 1'
#
loop_
_entity.id
_entity.type
_entity.pdbx_description
1 polymer ?
#
loop_
_entity_poly.entity_id
_entity_poly.type
_entity_poly.pdbx_seq_one_letter_code
_entity_poly.pdbx_strand_id
1 'polypeptide(L)'
;CDSAAQEELCQVHRVPTREAPRLLRAVHRVPTRQREVQLVMEKSTLLSAERRHCTVCSGCPHGKLLKHCVECSGCPHGKLRRSCQQCTGCPHGKFKHGCAQCTACPHGKL
;
A
#
# COMPACT_ATOMS: atom_id res chain seq x y z
N CYS A 1 -67.72 -9.75 -15.15
CA CYS A 1 -67.46 -9.11 -13.84
C CYS A 1 -66.46 -9.98 -13.09
N ASP A 2 -65.17 -9.69 -12.98
CA ASP A 2 -64.40 -8.52 -13.39
C ASP A 2 -62.94 -8.99 -13.53
N SER A 3 -62.50 -9.20 -14.77
CA SER A 3 -61.11 -9.54 -15.10
C SER A 3 -60.27 -8.27 -15.20
N ALA A 4 -60.18 -7.52 -14.09
CA ALA A 4 -59.52 -6.21 -14.05
C ALA A 4 -58.47 -6.09 -12.92
N ALA A 5 -57.99 -7.21 -12.36
CA ALA A 5 -57.08 -7.19 -11.21
C ALA A 5 -55.74 -7.92 -11.42
N GLN A 6 -55.39 -8.31 -12.65
CA GLN A 6 -54.11 -9.00 -12.90
C GLN A 6 -53.21 -8.34 -13.97
N GLU A 7 -53.60 -7.19 -14.53
CA GLU A 7 -52.76 -6.39 -15.44
C GLU A 7 -52.00 -5.25 -14.73
N GLU A 8 -52.27 -5.02 -13.44
CA GLU A 8 -51.66 -3.92 -12.67
C GLU A 8 -50.51 -4.38 -11.76
N LEU A 9 -49.82 -5.48 -12.12
CA LEU A 9 -48.55 -5.87 -11.50
C LEU A 9 -47.39 -5.99 -12.50
N CYS A 10 -47.57 -5.47 -13.72
CA CYS A 10 -46.55 -5.43 -14.77
C CYS A 10 -46.04 -4.00 -15.08
N GLN A 11 -46.49 -2.97 -14.34
CA GLN A 11 -46.12 -1.56 -14.57
C GLN A 11 -45.16 -0.97 -13.53
N VAL A 12 -44.26 -1.78 -12.98
CA VAL A 12 -43.12 -1.24 -12.23
C VAL A 12 -41.84 -1.88 -12.75
N HIS A 13 -41.19 -1.12 -13.64
CA HIS A 13 -39.93 -1.40 -14.31
C HIS A 13 -39.98 -2.53 -15.36
N ARG A 14 -40.35 -2.16 -16.60
CA ARG A 14 -39.59 -2.69 -17.74
C ARG A 14 -38.13 -2.32 -17.50
N VAL A 15 -37.36 -3.24 -16.91
CA VAL A 15 -35.91 -3.14 -16.89
C VAL A 15 -35.51 -3.05 -18.36
N PRO A 16 -34.88 -1.96 -18.84
CA PRO A 16 -34.36 -1.94 -20.19
C PRO A 16 -33.11 -2.82 -20.16
N THR A 17 -33.30 -4.13 -20.24
CA THR A 17 -32.24 -5.15 -20.04
C THR A 17 -31.12 -5.04 -21.08
N ARG A 18 -31.31 -4.25 -22.15
CA ARG A 18 -30.28 -3.98 -23.17
C ARG A 18 -29.64 -2.60 -23.10
N GLU A 19 -30.32 -1.59 -22.54
CA GLU A 19 -29.77 -0.22 -22.45
C GLU A 19 -29.14 0.09 -21.10
N ALA A 20 -29.55 -0.59 -20.03
CA ALA A 20 -28.91 -0.47 -18.71
C ALA A 20 -27.37 -0.55 -18.76
N PRO A 21 -26.73 -1.53 -19.44
CA PRO A 21 -25.27 -1.56 -19.53
C PRO A 21 -24.68 -0.40 -20.36
N ARG A 22 -25.42 0.14 -21.35
CA ARG A 22 -24.99 1.29 -22.16
C ARG A 22 -25.07 2.59 -21.35
N LEU A 23 -26.16 2.78 -20.63
CA LEU A 23 -26.36 3.92 -19.72
C LEU A 23 -25.36 3.88 -18.56
N LEU A 24 -25.10 2.70 -17.99
CA LEU A 24 -24.07 2.52 -16.97
C LEU A 24 -22.67 2.89 -17.48
N ARG A 25 -22.31 2.55 -18.73
CA ARG A 25 -21.02 2.96 -19.34
C ARG A 25 -20.96 4.44 -19.71
N ALA A 26 -22.11 5.07 -19.97
CA ALA A 26 -22.20 6.51 -20.25
C ALA A 26 -21.99 7.34 -18.98
N VAL A 27 -22.47 6.85 -17.84
CA VAL A 27 -22.33 7.52 -16.54
C VAL A 27 -21.02 7.14 -15.85
N HIS A 28 -20.62 5.87 -15.92
CA HIS A 28 -19.34 5.37 -15.40
C HIS A 28 -18.36 5.19 -16.55
N ARG A 29 -17.46 6.16 -16.70
CA ARG A 29 -16.35 6.05 -17.64
C ARG A 29 -15.48 4.87 -17.22
N VAL A 30 -15.56 3.78 -17.99
CA VAL A 30 -14.71 2.61 -17.77
C VAL A 30 -13.27 3.02 -18.08
N PRO A 31 -12.34 2.90 -17.12
CA PRO A 31 -10.95 3.24 -17.36
C PRO A 31 -10.35 2.39 -18.49
N THR A 32 -9.43 2.95 -19.26
CA THR A 32 -8.71 2.17 -20.27
C THR A 32 -7.85 1.12 -19.58
N ARG A 33 -7.57 0.00 -20.26
CA ARG A 33 -6.69 -1.06 -19.73
C ARG A 33 -5.34 -0.52 -19.21
N GLN A 34 -4.77 0.46 -19.91
CA GLN A 34 -3.53 1.14 -19.46
C GLN A 34 -3.73 1.94 -18.17
N ARG A 35 -4.86 2.66 -18.04
CA ARG A 35 -5.19 3.42 -16.83
C ARG A 35 -5.56 2.50 -15.66
N GLU A 36 -6.19 1.36 -15.91
CA GLU A 36 -6.42 0.32 -14.92
C GLU A 36 -5.09 -0.22 -14.38
N VAL A 37 -4.15 -0.57 -15.26
CA VAL A 37 -2.81 -1.01 -14.87
C VAL A 37 -2.09 0.05 -14.03
N GLN A 38 -2.14 1.32 -14.45
CA GLN A 38 -1.55 2.44 -13.69
C GLN A 38 -2.16 2.56 -12.28
N LEU A 39 -3.48 2.54 -12.17
CA LEU A 39 -4.19 2.63 -10.87
C LEU A 39 -3.89 1.44 -9.95
N VAL A 40 -3.75 0.23 -10.51
CA VAL A 40 -3.37 -0.97 -9.74
C VAL A 40 -1.94 -0.84 -9.23
N MET A 41 -1.00 -0.37 -10.05
CA MET A 41 0.39 -0.15 -9.63
C MET A 41 0.48 0.92 -8.53
N GLU A 42 -0.22 2.06 -8.69
CA GLU A 42 -0.27 3.14 -7.71
C GLU A 42 -0.91 2.69 -6.38
N LYS A 43 -2.02 1.95 -6.42
CA LYS A 43 -2.62 1.41 -5.19
C LYS A 43 -1.73 0.36 -4.52
N SER A 44 -1.01 -0.44 -5.30
CA SER A 44 -0.11 -1.47 -4.78
C SER A 44 1.10 -0.85 -4.06
N THR A 45 1.65 0.25 -4.59
CA THR A 45 2.76 0.96 -3.94
C THR A 45 2.32 1.63 -2.65
N LEU A 46 1.15 2.26 -2.63
CA LEU A 46 0.56 2.86 -1.43
C LEU A 46 0.28 1.80 -0.36
N LEU A 47 -0.43 0.71 -0.71
CA LEU A 47 -0.72 -0.37 0.24
C LEU A 47 0.55 -0.99 0.84
N SER A 48 1.62 -1.11 0.05
CA SER A 48 2.91 -1.66 0.50
C SER A 48 3.70 -0.72 1.43
N ALA A 49 3.55 0.60 1.28
CA ALA A 49 4.19 1.58 2.17
C ALA A 49 3.52 1.62 3.55
N GLU A 50 2.20 1.70 3.59
CA GLU A 50 1.39 1.68 4.82
C GLU A 50 1.58 0.37 5.60
N ARG A 51 1.61 -0.77 4.89
CA ARG A 51 1.74 -2.09 5.52
C ARG A 51 3.04 -2.25 6.32
N ARG A 52 4.13 -1.58 5.93
CA ARG A 52 5.44 -1.62 6.62
C ARG A 52 5.46 -0.90 7.97
N HIS A 53 4.43 -0.13 8.28
CA HIS A 53 4.26 0.59 9.56
C HIS A 53 3.08 0.06 10.37
N CYS A 54 2.23 -0.76 9.77
CA CYS A 54 1.12 -1.41 10.46
C CYS A 54 1.63 -2.48 11.42
N THR A 55 1.33 -2.32 12.71
CA THR A 55 1.66 -3.29 13.76
C THR A 55 0.84 -4.58 13.66
N VAL A 56 -0.33 -4.54 13.04
CA VAL A 56 -1.13 -5.74 12.77
C VAL A 56 -0.49 -6.57 11.65
N CYS A 57 -0.05 -5.92 10.56
CA CYS A 57 0.49 -6.63 9.40
C CYS A 57 2.00 -6.94 9.49
N SER A 58 2.75 -6.18 10.29
CA SER A 58 4.22 -6.25 10.37
C SER A 58 4.73 -6.17 11.82
N GLY A 59 3.86 -6.40 12.80
CA GLY A 59 4.24 -6.56 14.20
C GLY A 59 4.86 -7.91 14.51
N CYS A 60 5.45 -8.01 15.70
CA CYS A 60 5.92 -9.25 16.30
C CYS A 60 5.15 -9.50 17.63
N PRO A 61 5.19 -10.73 18.19
CA PRO A 61 4.49 -11.04 19.44
C PRO A 61 4.97 -10.22 20.64
N HIS A 62 6.13 -9.56 20.56
CA HIS A 62 6.66 -8.66 21.59
C HIS A 62 6.04 -7.25 21.56
N GLY A 63 4.98 -7.03 20.78
CA GLY A 63 4.26 -5.74 20.72
C GLY A 63 4.98 -4.63 19.96
N LYS A 64 6.00 -4.96 19.15
CA LYS A 64 6.78 -4.01 18.34
C LYS A 64 6.67 -4.36 16.87
N LEU A 65 6.94 -3.41 15.96
CA LEU A 65 7.18 -3.77 14.56
C LEU A 65 8.38 -4.74 14.49
N LEU A 66 8.29 -5.76 13.64
CA LEU A 66 9.33 -6.78 13.48
C LEU A 66 10.69 -6.13 13.23
N LYS A 67 10.74 -5.11 12.35
CA LYS A 67 11.94 -4.32 12.04
C LYS A 67 12.49 -3.55 13.25
N HIS A 68 11.70 -3.25 14.27
CA HIS A 68 12.08 -2.50 15.46
C HIS A 68 12.29 -3.37 16.71
N CYS A 69 12.05 -4.68 16.63
CA CYS A 69 12.23 -5.59 17.74
C CYS A 69 13.67 -6.14 17.78
N VAL A 70 14.38 -5.94 18.89
CA VAL A 70 15.75 -6.46 19.07
C VAL A 70 15.76 -7.99 19.14
N GLU A 71 14.74 -8.59 19.74
CA GLU A 71 14.62 -10.05 19.83
C GLU A 71 14.40 -10.70 18.45
N CYS A 72 13.69 -10.02 17.53
CA CYS A 72 13.42 -10.55 16.19
C CYS A 72 14.47 -10.15 15.14
N SER A 73 15.04 -8.95 15.24
CA SER A 73 15.87 -8.33 14.18
C SER A 73 17.17 -7.72 14.73
N GLY A 74 17.54 -8.10 15.95
CA GLY A 74 18.79 -7.71 16.57
C GLY A 74 20.02 -8.36 15.93
N CYS A 75 21.18 -7.85 16.35
CA CYS A 75 22.46 -8.48 16.18
C CYS A 75 22.90 -9.11 17.51
N PRO A 76 23.92 -9.99 17.53
CA PRO A 76 24.45 -10.59 18.77
C PRO A 76 24.96 -9.56 19.80
N HIS A 77 25.18 -8.30 19.39
CA HIS A 77 25.60 -7.21 20.27
C HIS A 77 24.43 -6.57 21.05
N GLY A 78 23.24 -7.18 21.05
CA GLY A 78 22.06 -6.70 21.79
C GLY A 78 21.42 -5.41 21.24
N LYS A 79 21.75 -5.04 19.99
CA LYS A 79 21.21 -3.84 19.31
C LYS A 79 20.50 -4.24 18.03
N LEU A 80 19.59 -3.41 17.53
CA LEU A 80 19.09 -3.57 16.17
C LEU A 80 20.24 -3.49 15.18
N ARG A 81 20.27 -4.37 14.17
CA ARG A 81 21.35 -4.41 13.16
C ARG A 81 21.66 -3.04 12.58
N ARG A 82 20.63 -2.28 12.17
CA ARG A 82 20.78 -0.92 11.60
C ARG A 82 21.40 0.10 12.56
N SER A 83 21.26 -0.13 13.87
CA SER A 83 21.71 0.74 14.95
C SER A 83 22.97 0.20 15.64
N CYS A 84 23.55 -0.90 15.15
CA CYS A 84 24.74 -1.50 15.71
C CYS A 84 25.97 -1.01 14.94
N GLN A 85 26.79 -0.17 15.57
CA GLN A 85 28.00 0.36 14.95
C GLN A 85 29.01 -0.74 14.56
N GLN A 86 29.07 -1.85 15.31
CA GLN A 86 29.90 -3.00 14.95
C GLN A 86 29.39 -3.73 13.69
N CYS A 87 28.08 -3.65 13.37
CA CYS A 87 27.51 -4.29 12.19
C CYS A 87 27.42 -3.36 10.96
N THR A 88 27.12 -2.09 11.17
CA THR A 88 26.79 -1.14 10.08
C THR A 88 27.62 0.14 10.11
N GLY A 89 28.52 0.27 11.08
CA GLY A 89 29.49 1.36 11.13
C GLY A 89 30.44 1.36 9.94
N CYS A 90 31.04 2.51 9.68
CA CYS A 90 32.16 2.66 8.77
C CYS A 90 33.49 2.54 9.55
N PRO A 91 34.63 2.32 8.87
CA PRO A 91 35.94 2.26 9.52
C PRO A 91 36.33 3.56 10.26
N HIS A 92 35.67 4.68 9.96
CA HIS A 92 35.90 5.98 10.61
C HIS A 92 35.21 6.13 11.98
N GLY A 93 34.71 5.04 12.57
CA GLY A 93 34.09 5.07 13.90
C GLY A 93 32.74 5.81 13.96
N LYS A 94 32.03 5.93 12.82
CA LYS A 94 30.68 6.52 12.73
C LYS A 94 29.77 5.60 11.93
N PHE A 95 28.45 5.85 11.94
CA PHE A 95 27.58 5.19 10.96
C PHE A 95 27.82 5.77 9.56
N LYS A 96 27.68 4.93 8.52
CA LYS A 96 27.89 5.36 7.12
C LYS A 96 27.11 6.62 6.76
N HIS A 97 25.87 6.75 7.22
CA HIS A 97 24.99 7.91 6.95
C HIS A 97 25.33 9.17 7.77
N GLY A 98 26.13 9.05 8.82
CA GLY A 98 26.58 10.18 9.67
C GLY A 98 28.08 10.44 9.57
N CYS A 99 28.76 9.78 8.64
CA CYS A 99 30.20 9.90 8.46
C CYS A 99 30.48 10.84 7.29
N ALA A 100 31.00 12.03 7.57
CA ALA A 100 31.34 13.01 6.53
C ALA A 100 32.25 12.43 5.44
N GLN A 101 33.18 11.54 5.79
CA GLN A 101 34.06 10.88 4.82
C GLN A 101 33.32 9.84 3.94
N CYS A 102 32.21 9.26 4.41
CA CYS A 102 31.40 8.31 3.63
C CYS A 102 30.24 8.99 2.89
N THR A 103 29.72 10.09 3.41
CA THR A 103 28.59 10.84 2.83
C THR A 103 29.03 12.07 2.06
N ALA A 104 30.34 12.34 1.97
CA ALA A 104 30.87 13.43 1.16
C ALA A 104 30.34 13.25 -0.27
N CYS A 105 29.41 14.13 -0.65
CA CYS A 105 28.99 14.22 -2.04
C CYS A 105 30.19 14.76 -2.83
N PRO A 106 30.61 14.11 -3.92
CA PRO A 106 31.70 14.62 -4.76
C PRO A 106 31.36 16.00 -5.36
N HIS A 107 30.08 16.42 -5.33
CA HIS A 107 29.62 17.72 -5.80
C HIS A 107 29.76 18.86 -4.79
N GLY A 108 30.52 18.67 -3.70
CA GLY A 108 31.03 19.75 -2.86
C GLY A 108 30.03 20.87 -2.57
N LYS A 109 29.06 20.61 -1.68
CA LYS A 109 28.39 21.61 -0.83
C LYS A 109 27.38 20.89 0.08
N LEU A 110 27.56 21.09 1.38
CA LEU A 110 26.53 21.05 2.41
C LEU A 110 26.27 22.50 2.81
#